data_AF-A0A961QN69-F1
#
_entry.id   AF-A0A961QN69-F1
#
_cell.length_a   1.000
_cell.length_b   1.000
_cell.length_c   1.000
_cell.angle_alpha   90.00
_cell.angle_beta   90.00
_cell.angle_gamma   90.00
#
_symmetry.space_group_name_H-M   'P 1'
#
loop_
_entity.id
_entity.type
_entity.pdbx_description
1 polymer ?
#
loop_
_entity_poly.entity_id
_entity_poly.type
_entity_poly.pdbx_seq_one_letter_code
_entity_poly.pdbx_strand_id
1 'polypeptide(L)'
;MAGPRDEHHYPCESCGADLRFSPGETRLVCDHCGHVQDIPRATGRGVAHLHELDLETALRAELPEPEMEERQTLSCPNCGAQFDLEGEHHASECPFCATPVVVDTGSRRLIKPQGVIPFVLPEAQARAALGNWLGRLWFAPSGLTQYARKGRRMRGVYAPFWTFDASTRSAYAGHRGDYYYETRTVNVQVDGRTERRTQQVRKVRWHRVAGRVARAFDDVLIYAARSLPTRYTDALKPWDLSALRPYRPDYLSGFEAEGYTVELREGHYLARAEMAHVIASDVRRDIGGDEQRVDRIDTDFS
;
A
#
# COMPACT_ATOMS: atom_id res chain seq x y z
N MET A 1 -13.28 21.46 -25.88
CA MET A 1 -11.87 21.42 -26.32
C MET A 1 -11.13 20.70 -25.21
N ALA A 2 -10.62 19.49 -25.47
CA ALA A 2 -9.78 18.79 -24.51
C ALA A 2 -8.53 19.65 -24.24
N GLY A 3 -8.13 19.77 -22.98
CA GLY A 3 -6.91 20.50 -22.61
C GLY A 3 -5.67 19.90 -23.30
N PRO A 4 -4.55 20.64 -23.34
CA PRO A 4 -3.30 20.08 -23.85
C PRO A 4 -2.96 18.81 -23.06
N ARG A 5 -2.62 17.74 -23.79
CA ARG A 5 -2.09 16.50 -23.22
C ARG A 5 -0.74 16.85 -22.59
N ASP A 6 -0.58 16.64 -21.29
CA ASP A 6 0.75 16.61 -20.68
C ASP A 6 1.42 15.28 -21.08
N GLU A 7 1.92 15.24 -22.31
CA GLU A 7 2.72 14.14 -22.82
C GLU A 7 4.18 14.40 -22.44
N HIS A 8 4.70 13.59 -21.52
CA HIS A 8 6.08 13.70 -21.06
C HIS A 8 6.99 12.84 -21.95
N HIS A 9 7.79 13.50 -22.79
CA HIS A 9 8.78 12.87 -23.65
C HIS A 9 10.20 13.17 -23.13
N TYR A 10 11.05 12.12 -23.08
CA TYR A 10 12.41 12.20 -22.55
C TYR A 10 13.43 11.84 -23.64
N PRO A 11 13.77 12.77 -24.56
CA PRO A 11 14.65 12.49 -25.67
C PRO A 11 16.12 12.43 -25.23
N CYS A 12 16.86 11.47 -25.78
CA CYS A 12 18.30 11.35 -25.60
C CYS A 12 19.04 12.50 -26.27
N GLU A 13 19.85 13.23 -25.50
CA GLU A 13 20.70 14.34 -25.97
C GLU A 13 21.73 13.89 -27.01
N SER A 14 22.12 12.61 -27.00
CA SER A 14 23.11 12.07 -27.93
C SER A 14 22.53 11.55 -29.25
N CYS A 15 21.29 11.06 -29.28
CA CYS A 15 20.75 10.39 -30.48
C CYS A 15 19.26 10.63 -30.75
N GLY A 16 18.54 11.32 -29.87
CA GLY A 16 17.12 11.63 -29.99
C GLY A 16 16.15 10.49 -29.65
N ALA A 17 16.63 9.27 -29.37
CA ALA A 17 15.78 8.16 -28.94
C ALA A 17 15.30 8.32 -27.48
N ASP A 18 14.22 7.63 -27.11
CA ASP A 18 13.63 7.76 -25.77
C ASP A 18 14.55 7.19 -24.68
N LEU A 19 14.68 7.95 -23.59
CA LEU A 19 15.39 7.53 -22.40
C LEU A 19 14.45 6.79 -21.45
N ARG A 20 14.94 5.74 -20.79
CA ARG A 20 14.21 5.01 -19.75
C ARG A 20 14.82 5.23 -18.38
N PHE A 21 13.99 5.24 -17.35
CA PHE A 21 14.47 5.25 -15.98
C PHE A 21 15.26 3.98 -15.66
N SER A 22 16.44 4.15 -15.06
CA SER A 22 17.29 3.04 -14.64
C SER A 22 17.06 2.73 -13.15
N PRO A 23 16.52 1.54 -12.81
CA PRO A 23 16.23 1.20 -11.42
C PRO A 23 17.46 1.23 -10.51
N GLY A 24 17.31 1.82 -9.33
CA GLY A 24 18.34 1.92 -8.31
C GLY A 24 19.27 3.12 -8.50
N GLU A 25 19.02 3.94 -9.52
CA GLU A 25 19.84 5.09 -9.89
C GLU A 25 18.98 6.36 -9.99
N THR A 26 19.63 7.52 -10.14
CA THR A 26 18.95 8.81 -10.36
C THR A 26 19.21 9.32 -11.77
N ARG A 27 19.08 8.43 -12.76
CA ARG A 27 19.42 8.70 -14.15
C ARG A 27 18.51 7.98 -15.12
N LEU A 28 18.39 8.55 -16.30
CA LEU A 28 17.75 7.95 -17.46
C LEU A 28 18.84 7.39 -18.40
N VAL A 29 18.56 6.24 -19.02
CA VAL A 29 19.48 5.54 -19.91
C VAL A 29 18.80 5.32 -21.26
N CYS A 30 19.51 5.63 -22.35
CA CYS A 30 19.05 5.39 -23.70
C CYS A 30 19.26 3.93 -24.07
N ASP A 31 18.17 3.19 -24.31
CA ASP A 31 18.25 1.79 -24.79
C ASP A 31 18.91 1.66 -26.17
N HIS A 32 18.93 2.74 -26.97
CA HIS A 32 19.48 2.72 -28.32
C HIS A 32 21.00 2.91 -28.37
N CYS A 33 21.53 3.93 -27.68
CA CYS A 33 22.95 4.29 -27.76
C CYS A 33 23.72 4.15 -26.43
N GLY A 34 23.04 3.84 -25.33
CA GLY A 34 23.64 3.72 -24.00
C GLY A 34 24.01 5.04 -23.34
N HIS A 35 23.66 6.18 -23.94
CA HIS A 35 23.87 7.50 -23.32
C HIS A 35 23.06 7.61 -22.02
N VAL A 36 23.62 8.34 -21.05
CA VAL A 36 23.09 8.47 -19.70
C VAL A 36 22.89 9.95 -19.40
N GLN A 37 21.68 10.28 -18.93
CA GLN A 37 21.33 11.63 -18.51
C GLN A 37 20.84 11.60 -17.06
N ASP A 38 21.37 12.48 -16.21
CA ASP A 38 20.94 12.56 -14.82
C ASP A 38 19.52 13.12 -14.73
N ILE A 39 18.70 12.54 -13.86
CA ILE A 39 17.43 13.17 -13.46
C ILE A 39 17.83 14.37 -12.59
N PRO A 40 17.42 15.61 -12.95
CA PRO A 40 17.75 16.77 -12.15
C PRO A 40 17.36 16.54 -10.69
N ARG A 41 18.34 16.59 -9.79
CA ARG A 41 18.06 16.61 -8.35
C ARG A 41 17.16 17.81 -8.10
N ALA A 42 16.12 17.65 -7.29
CA ALA A 42 15.35 18.80 -6.83
C ALA A 42 16.34 19.79 -6.19
N THR A 43 16.67 20.88 -6.89
CA THR A 43 17.68 21.86 -6.48
C THR A 43 17.13 22.81 -5.42
N GLY A 44 16.42 22.26 -4.43
CA GLY A 44 16.06 22.94 -3.20
C GLY A 44 17.13 22.69 -2.14
N ARG A 45 17.61 23.75 -1.48
CA ARG A 45 18.33 23.60 -0.21
C ARG A 45 17.33 23.14 0.84
N GLY A 46 17.25 21.83 1.04
CA GLY A 46 16.35 21.18 2.00
C GLY A 46 16.02 19.78 1.51
N VAL A 47 15.68 18.87 2.43
CA VAL A 47 15.00 17.62 2.04
C VAL A 47 13.79 18.07 1.23
N ALA A 48 13.61 17.56 0.01
CA ALA A 48 12.42 17.87 -0.75
C ALA A 48 11.23 17.27 0.01
N HIS A 49 10.59 18.07 0.83
CA HIS A 49 9.43 17.67 1.60
C HIS A 49 8.34 17.31 0.60
N LEU A 50 7.73 16.14 0.79
CA LEU A 50 6.49 15.82 0.10
C LEU A 50 5.49 16.92 0.46
N HIS A 51 4.73 17.35 -0.54
CA HIS A 51 3.67 18.32 -0.30
C HIS A 51 2.43 17.53 0.10
N GLU A 52 2.11 17.56 1.38
CA GLU A 52 0.87 16.99 1.91
C GLU A 52 -0.31 17.91 1.57
N LEU A 53 -1.41 17.31 1.12
CA LEU A 53 -2.62 18.04 0.75
C LEU A 53 -3.58 18.08 1.94
N ASP A 54 -4.22 19.23 2.16
CA ASP A 54 -5.26 19.37 3.19
C ASP A 54 -6.45 18.44 2.89
N LEU A 55 -6.68 17.47 3.78
CA LEU A 55 -7.65 16.41 3.59
C LEU A 55 -9.08 16.95 3.45
N GLU A 56 -9.47 17.93 4.25
CA GLU A 56 -10.84 18.48 4.20
C GLU A 56 -11.10 19.22 2.89
N THR A 57 -10.14 20.02 2.42
CA THR A 57 -10.19 20.66 1.10
C THR A 57 -10.29 19.62 -0.02
N ALA A 58 -9.50 18.55 0.06
CA ALA A 58 -9.53 17.46 -0.90
C ALA A 58 -10.86 16.69 -0.90
N LEU A 59 -11.44 16.41 0.27
CA LEU A 59 -12.73 15.73 0.41
C LEU A 59 -13.91 16.57 -0.09
N ARG A 60 -13.78 17.91 -0.10
CA ARG A 60 -14.73 18.85 -0.74
C ARG A 60 -14.52 19.02 -2.24
N ALA A 61 -13.50 18.37 -2.82
CA ALA A 61 -13.09 18.55 -4.22
C ALA A 61 -12.74 20.00 -4.56
N GLU A 62 -12.11 20.71 -3.61
CA GLU A 62 -11.71 22.13 -3.70
C GLU A 62 -10.19 22.29 -3.84
N LEU A 63 -9.47 21.23 -4.22
CA LEU A 63 -8.02 21.31 -4.43
C LEU A 63 -7.68 22.29 -5.57
N PRO A 64 -6.58 23.05 -5.44
CA PRO A 64 -6.10 23.93 -6.50
C PRO A 64 -5.85 23.17 -7.82
N GLU A 65 -6.11 23.82 -8.96
CA GLU A 65 -5.84 23.25 -10.30
C GLU A 65 -4.42 22.66 -10.47
N PRO A 66 -3.34 23.24 -9.90
CA PRO A 66 -2.01 22.63 -9.99
C PRO A 66 -1.90 21.22 -9.39
N GLU A 67 -2.74 20.87 -8.42
CA GLU A 67 -2.77 19.56 -7.75
C GLU A 67 -3.65 18.54 -8.49
N MET A 68 -4.35 18.98 -9.52
CA MET A 68 -5.23 18.15 -10.34
C MET A 68 -4.61 17.95 -11.73
N GLU A 69 -4.84 16.78 -12.32
CA GLU A 69 -4.49 16.49 -13.71
C GLU A 69 -5.64 15.79 -14.44
N GLU A 70 -5.71 15.98 -15.74
CA GLU A 70 -6.63 15.23 -16.59
C GLU A 70 -5.84 14.13 -17.29
N ARG A 71 -6.18 12.87 -17.02
CA ARG A 71 -5.45 11.71 -17.51
C ARG A 71 -6.36 10.79 -18.32
N GLN A 72 -5.84 10.25 -19.42
CA GLN A 72 -6.51 9.20 -20.16
C GLN A 72 -6.09 7.85 -19.57
N THR A 73 -7.07 7.10 -19.06
CA THR A 73 -6.85 5.81 -18.42
C THR A 73 -7.62 4.73 -19.15
N LEU A 74 -7.01 3.57 -19.38
CA LEU A 74 -7.70 2.39 -19.84
C LEU A 74 -8.36 1.68 -18.66
N SER A 75 -9.64 1.30 -18.81
CA SER A 75 -10.35 0.49 -17.83
C SER A 75 -10.43 -0.96 -18.30
N CYS A 76 -9.88 -1.90 -17.53
CA CYS A 76 -9.97 -3.32 -17.84
C CYS A 76 -11.34 -3.89 -17.42
N PRO A 77 -12.17 -4.44 -18.34
CA PRO A 77 -13.50 -4.95 -17.99
C PRO A 77 -13.46 -6.25 -17.16
N ASN A 78 -12.34 -6.98 -17.19
CA ASN A 78 -12.22 -8.27 -16.50
C ASN A 78 -11.79 -8.12 -15.02
N CYS A 79 -10.74 -7.33 -14.72
CA CYS A 79 -10.24 -7.16 -13.35
C CYS A 79 -10.54 -5.78 -12.73
N GLY A 80 -11.06 -4.82 -13.50
CA GLY A 80 -11.36 -3.48 -13.03
C GLY A 80 -10.15 -2.55 -12.88
N ALA A 81 -8.93 -3.00 -13.20
CA ALA A 81 -7.74 -2.16 -13.17
C ALA A 81 -7.88 -0.93 -14.08
N GLN A 82 -7.35 0.20 -13.63
CA GLN A 82 -7.16 1.39 -14.45
C GLN A 82 -5.68 1.68 -14.61
N PHE A 83 -5.22 1.85 -15.83
CA PHE A 83 -3.80 2.03 -16.11
C PHE A 83 -3.62 2.97 -17.28
N ASP A 84 -2.45 3.60 -17.34
CA ASP A 84 -2.15 4.55 -18.40
C ASP A 84 -1.85 3.85 -19.71
N LEU A 85 -2.11 4.59 -20.78
CA LEU A 85 -1.73 4.18 -22.11
C LEU A 85 -0.37 4.78 -22.46
N GLU A 86 0.62 3.93 -22.71
CA GLU A 86 1.91 4.38 -23.23
C GLU A 86 1.78 4.78 -24.72
N GLY A 87 2.17 6.00 -25.06
CA GLY A 87 2.31 6.49 -26.43
C GLY A 87 1.02 6.59 -27.25
N GLU A 88 1.15 6.54 -28.58
CA GLU A 88 0.02 6.61 -29.53
C GLU A 88 -0.71 5.27 -29.75
N HIS A 89 -0.62 4.34 -28.80
CA HIS A 89 -1.24 3.03 -28.96
C HIS A 89 -2.75 3.10 -28.71
N HIS A 90 -3.54 2.43 -29.56
CA HIS A 90 -5.00 2.36 -29.38
C HIS A 90 -5.48 1.07 -28.71
N ALA A 91 -4.57 0.17 -28.39
CA ALA A 91 -4.85 -1.08 -27.69
C ALA A 91 -3.62 -1.49 -26.87
N SER A 92 -3.86 -2.10 -25.71
CA SER A 92 -2.83 -2.65 -24.83
C SER A 92 -3.33 -3.92 -24.15
N GLU A 93 -2.44 -4.69 -23.54
CA GLU A 93 -2.81 -5.79 -22.64
C GLU A 93 -2.79 -5.29 -21.20
N CYS A 94 -3.83 -5.58 -20.43
CA CYS A 94 -3.89 -5.21 -19.02
C CYS A 94 -2.70 -5.82 -18.23
N PRO A 95 -1.91 -5.03 -17.48
CA PRO A 95 -0.74 -5.54 -16.76
C PRO A 95 -1.06 -6.54 -15.65
N PHE A 96 -2.29 -6.53 -15.14
CA PHE A 96 -2.70 -7.35 -14.00
C PHE A 96 -3.25 -8.72 -14.39
N CYS A 97 -4.05 -8.78 -15.47
CA CYS A 97 -4.74 -10.02 -15.87
C CYS A 97 -4.55 -10.41 -17.33
N ALA A 98 -3.71 -9.66 -18.08
CA ALA A 98 -3.41 -9.87 -19.50
C ALA A 98 -4.64 -9.87 -20.43
N THR A 99 -5.76 -9.30 -19.97
CA THR A 99 -6.94 -9.09 -20.82
C THR A 99 -6.61 -8.00 -21.86
N PRO A 100 -6.81 -8.24 -23.16
CA PRO A 100 -6.68 -7.19 -24.17
C PRO A 100 -7.70 -6.07 -23.93
N VAL A 101 -7.25 -4.82 -23.92
CA VAL A 101 -8.06 -3.62 -23.73
C VAL A 101 -7.82 -2.69 -24.91
N VAL A 102 -8.90 -2.13 -25.46
CA VAL A 102 -8.87 -1.12 -26.53
C VAL A 102 -9.32 0.21 -25.92
N VAL A 103 -8.82 1.34 -26.43
CA VAL A 103 -9.08 2.68 -25.87
C VAL A 103 -10.55 2.88 -25.50
N ASP A 104 -10.76 3.19 -24.23
CA ASP A 104 -11.97 3.85 -23.76
C ASP A 104 -11.71 5.37 -23.74
N THR A 105 -12.64 6.17 -24.27
CA THR A 105 -12.45 7.61 -24.53
C THR A 105 -12.61 8.51 -23.29
N GLY A 106 -12.64 7.92 -22.08
CA GLY A 106 -12.84 8.67 -20.85
C GLY A 106 -11.55 9.29 -20.32
N SER A 107 -11.40 10.61 -20.42
CA SER A 107 -10.47 11.33 -19.55
C SER A 107 -11.02 11.40 -18.13
N ARG A 108 -10.14 11.31 -17.14
CA ARG A 108 -10.47 11.44 -15.72
C ARG A 108 -9.68 12.59 -15.13
N ARG A 109 -10.37 13.40 -14.33
CA ARG A 109 -9.72 14.42 -13.52
C ARG A 109 -9.29 13.79 -12.20
N LEU A 110 -7.99 13.70 -11.96
CA LEU A 110 -7.37 12.98 -10.86
C LEU A 110 -6.51 13.92 -10.00
N ILE A 111 -6.34 13.57 -8.73
CA ILE A 111 -5.35 14.21 -7.86
C ILE A 111 -3.96 13.71 -8.28
N LYS A 112 -3.02 14.64 -8.49
CA LYS A 112 -1.64 14.31 -8.85
C LYS A 112 -0.95 13.53 -7.72
N PRO A 113 -0.15 12.51 -8.06
CA PRO A 113 0.74 11.89 -7.07
C PRO A 113 1.70 12.94 -6.50
N GLN A 114 1.85 12.95 -5.17
CA GLN A 114 2.79 13.85 -4.48
C GLN A 114 4.16 13.19 -4.31
N GLY A 115 4.19 11.86 -4.25
CA GLY A 115 5.39 11.07 -4.05
C GLY A 115 5.45 9.82 -4.93
N VAL A 116 6.66 9.30 -5.09
CA VAL A 116 6.96 8.03 -5.75
C VAL A 116 8.12 7.35 -5.05
N ILE A 117 8.06 6.02 -4.96
CA ILE A 117 9.21 5.20 -4.56
C ILE A 117 9.83 4.66 -5.85
N PRO A 118 10.96 5.21 -6.34
CA PRO A 118 11.53 4.77 -7.60
C PRO A 118 11.90 3.29 -7.55
N PHE A 119 11.69 2.56 -8.65
CA PHE A 119 12.15 1.18 -8.75
C PHE A 119 13.64 1.08 -8.43
N VAL A 120 14.01 0.12 -7.58
CA VAL A 120 15.42 -0.19 -7.24
C VAL A 120 15.92 -1.49 -7.85
N LEU A 121 14.99 -2.33 -8.32
CA LEU A 121 15.29 -3.64 -8.88
C LEU A 121 15.19 -3.61 -10.41
N PRO A 122 16.29 -3.85 -11.14
CA PRO A 122 16.25 -4.08 -12.57
C PRO A 122 15.47 -5.36 -12.92
N GLU A 123 14.84 -5.38 -14.09
CA GLU A 123 14.02 -6.51 -14.58
C GLU A 123 14.78 -7.85 -14.50
N ALA A 124 16.05 -7.86 -14.90
CA ALA A 124 16.89 -9.06 -14.87
C ALA A 124 17.05 -9.64 -13.47
N GLN A 125 17.17 -8.79 -12.44
CA GLN A 125 17.28 -9.21 -11.05
C GLN A 125 15.94 -9.73 -10.52
N ALA A 126 14.84 -9.03 -10.82
CA ALA A 126 13.49 -9.47 -10.42
C ALA A 126 13.13 -10.83 -11.03
N ARG A 127 13.48 -11.05 -12.31
CA ARG A 127 13.31 -12.34 -13.00
C ARG A 127 14.16 -13.44 -12.37
N ALA A 128 15.42 -13.15 -12.04
CA ALA A 128 16.30 -14.11 -11.37
C ALA A 128 15.77 -14.49 -9.98
N ALA A 129 15.28 -13.54 -9.20
CA ALA A 129 14.68 -13.77 -7.88
C ALA A 129 13.43 -14.67 -7.97
N LEU A 130 12.52 -14.37 -8.90
CA LEU A 130 11.34 -15.19 -9.15
C LEU A 130 11.73 -16.63 -9.56
N GLY A 131 12.69 -16.77 -10.47
CA GLY A 131 13.18 -18.08 -10.92
C GLY A 131 13.79 -18.89 -9.78
N ASN A 132 14.58 -18.26 -8.91
CA ASN A 132 15.17 -18.90 -7.74
C ASN A 132 14.12 -19.35 -6.72
N TRP A 133 13.11 -18.52 -6.46
CA TRP A 133 12.00 -18.89 -5.57
C TRP A 133 11.20 -20.06 -6.12
N LEU A 134 10.81 -20.04 -7.39
CA LEU A 134 10.11 -21.14 -8.05
C LEU A 134 10.91 -22.44 -8.05
N GLY A 135 12.24 -22.36 -8.21
CA GLY A 135 13.13 -23.52 -8.15
C GLY A 135 13.18 -24.21 -6.78
N ARG A 136 12.81 -23.51 -5.70
CA ARG A 136 12.77 -24.06 -4.33
C ARG A 136 11.44 -24.77 -4.00
N LEU A 137 10.41 -24.60 -4.83
CA LEU A 137 9.09 -25.17 -4.58
C LEU A 137 9.01 -26.60 -5.15
N TRP A 138 9.20 -27.60 -4.29
CA TRP A 138 9.26 -29.03 -4.67
C TRP A 138 7.97 -29.57 -5.31
N PHE A 139 6.83 -28.91 -5.09
CA PHE A 139 5.52 -29.25 -5.65
C PHE A 139 4.89 -28.12 -6.48
N ALA A 140 5.69 -27.20 -7.02
CA ALA A 140 5.15 -26.17 -7.90
C ALA A 140 4.49 -26.81 -9.14
N PRO A 141 3.29 -26.39 -9.54
CA PRO A 141 2.69 -26.84 -10.78
C PRO A 141 3.67 -26.65 -11.96
N SER A 142 3.82 -27.67 -12.80
CA SER A 142 4.75 -27.63 -13.94
C SER A 142 4.46 -26.46 -14.89
N GLY A 143 3.18 -26.07 -15.03
CA GLY A 143 2.77 -24.90 -15.80
C GLY A 143 3.30 -23.56 -15.25
N LEU A 144 3.40 -23.41 -13.92
CA LEU A 144 3.92 -22.19 -13.28
C LEU A 144 5.43 -22.05 -13.52
N THR A 145 6.17 -23.14 -13.38
CA THR A 145 7.63 -23.15 -13.65
C THR A 145 7.93 -22.95 -15.14
N GLN A 146 7.12 -23.50 -16.04
CA GLN A 146 7.24 -23.25 -17.48
C GLN A 146 6.88 -21.80 -17.84
N TYR A 147 5.84 -21.23 -17.24
CA TYR A 147 5.46 -19.83 -17.45
C TYR A 147 6.63 -18.89 -17.10
N ALA A 148 7.26 -19.08 -15.94
CA ALA A 148 8.41 -18.29 -15.54
C ALA A 148 9.67 -18.52 -16.40
N ARG A 149 9.87 -19.75 -16.92
CA ARG A 149 11.01 -20.10 -17.77
C ARG A 149 10.91 -19.61 -19.21
N LYS A 150 9.71 -19.28 -19.71
CA LYS A 150 9.48 -18.84 -21.10
C LYS A 150 10.02 -17.44 -21.42
N GLY A 151 10.73 -16.79 -20.51
CA GLY A 151 11.42 -15.53 -20.78
C GLY A 151 10.49 -14.38 -21.14
N ARG A 152 9.23 -14.43 -20.69
CA ARG A 152 8.31 -13.29 -20.82
C ARG A 152 8.91 -12.09 -20.07
N ARG A 153 8.84 -10.92 -20.71
CA ARG A 153 9.27 -9.66 -20.10
C ARG A 153 8.47 -9.41 -18.82
N MET A 154 9.16 -9.06 -17.74
CA MET A 154 8.51 -8.64 -16.51
C MET A 154 8.29 -7.12 -16.61
N ARG A 155 7.04 -6.69 -16.45
CA ARG A 155 6.71 -5.26 -16.44
C ARG A 155 6.66 -4.77 -15.01
N GLY A 156 7.30 -3.64 -14.75
CA GLY A 156 7.12 -2.92 -13.49
C GLY A 156 5.91 -2.01 -13.60
N VAL A 157 5.06 -2.04 -12.57
CA VAL A 157 3.86 -1.22 -12.48
C VAL A 157 3.92 -0.42 -11.18
N TYR A 158 3.78 0.89 -11.26
CA TYR A 158 3.58 1.73 -10.08
C TYR A 158 2.15 1.59 -9.58
N ALA A 159 2.01 1.12 -8.34
CA ALA A 159 0.74 0.97 -7.65
C ALA A 159 0.38 2.28 -6.91
N PRO A 160 -0.88 2.76 -7.01
CA PRO A 160 -1.29 3.99 -6.34
C PRO A 160 -1.62 3.71 -4.87
N PHE A 161 -1.23 4.64 -4.00
CA PHE A 161 -1.56 4.61 -2.57
C PHE A 161 -2.04 5.99 -2.12
N TRP A 162 -3.02 5.99 -1.22
CA TRP A 162 -3.28 7.12 -0.35
C TRP A 162 -2.44 6.97 0.92
N THR A 163 -1.78 8.04 1.32
CA THR A 163 -1.17 8.18 2.65
C THR A 163 -2.03 9.13 3.47
N PHE A 164 -2.22 8.81 4.75
CA PHE A 164 -2.96 9.65 5.67
C PHE A 164 -2.19 9.82 6.95
N ASP A 165 -2.03 11.07 7.34
CA ASP A 165 -1.54 11.45 8.66
C ASP A 165 -2.71 11.79 9.56
N ALA A 166 -2.57 11.46 10.83
CA ALA A 166 -3.58 11.80 11.83
C ALA A 166 -2.97 11.88 13.22
N SER A 167 -3.36 12.90 13.97
CA SER A 167 -3.20 12.89 15.42
C SER A 167 -4.52 12.51 16.07
N THR A 168 -4.51 11.52 16.95
CA THR A 168 -5.70 11.03 17.62
C THR A 168 -5.64 11.22 19.13
N ARG A 169 -6.82 11.52 19.69
CA ARG A 169 -7.07 11.50 21.13
C ARG A 169 -8.28 10.61 21.38
N SER A 170 -8.06 9.53 22.11
CA SER A 170 -9.08 8.51 22.33
C SER A 170 -9.39 8.37 23.82
N ALA A 171 -10.63 8.63 24.21
CA ALA A 171 -11.14 8.30 25.53
C ALA A 171 -11.78 6.91 25.50
N TYR A 172 -11.56 6.10 26.53
CA TYR A 172 -12.11 4.75 26.58
C TYR A 172 -12.68 4.40 27.95
N ALA A 173 -13.59 3.42 27.93
CA ALA A 173 -14.09 2.73 29.12
C ALA A 173 -14.08 1.22 28.87
N GLY A 174 -13.76 0.46 29.91
CA GLY A 174 -13.71 -0.98 29.83
C GLY A 174 -13.45 -1.65 31.17
N HIS A 175 -12.95 -2.88 31.10
CA HIS A 175 -12.64 -3.68 32.26
C HIS A 175 -11.26 -4.31 32.16
N ARG A 176 -10.53 -4.24 33.27
CA ARG A 176 -9.29 -4.98 33.52
C ARG A 176 -9.64 -6.29 34.24
N GLY A 177 -9.17 -7.40 33.69
CA GLY A 177 -9.29 -8.72 34.27
C GLY A 177 -7.94 -9.17 34.82
N ASP A 178 -7.84 -9.41 36.12
CA ASP A 178 -6.66 -9.98 36.74
C ASP A 178 -6.94 -11.45 37.12
N TYR A 179 -6.04 -12.34 36.75
CA TYR A 179 -6.13 -13.75 37.06
C TYR A 179 -5.86 -14.00 38.53
N TYR A 180 -6.69 -14.85 39.11
CA TYR A 180 -6.45 -15.42 40.42
C TYR A 180 -6.86 -16.88 40.42
N TYR A 181 -6.27 -17.66 41.32
CA TYR A 181 -6.49 -19.10 41.37
C TYR A 181 -7.19 -19.46 42.67
N GLU A 182 -8.23 -20.29 42.56
CA GLU A 182 -8.89 -20.90 43.71
C GLU A 182 -8.64 -22.42 43.68
N THR A 183 -8.37 -22.99 44.86
CA THR A 183 -8.24 -24.45 44.99
C THR A 183 -9.62 -25.07 45.10
N ARG A 184 -9.96 -25.97 44.17
CA ARG A 184 -11.19 -26.77 44.22
C ARG A 184 -10.83 -28.24 44.41
N THR A 185 -11.56 -28.93 45.29
CA THR A 185 -11.48 -30.40 45.35
C THR A 185 -12.41 -31.00 44.32
N VAL A 186 -11.86 -31.85 43.44
CA VAL A 186 -12.61 -32.61 42.45
C VAL A 186 -12.44 -34.10 42.72
N ASN A 187 -13.50 -34.87 42.44
CA ASN A 187 -13.45 -36.32 42.46
C ASN A 187 -12.99 -36.79 41.09
N VAL A 188 -11.91 -37.55 41.02
CA VAL A 188 -11.36 -38.13 39.80
C VAL A 188 -11.33 -39.64 39.92
N GLN A 189 -11.72 -40.33 38.87
CA GLN A 189 -11.63 -41.78 38.78
C GLN A 189 -10.22 -42.16 38.35
N VAL A 190 -9.51 -42.91 39.19
CA VAL A 190 -8.18 -43.46 38.92
C VAL A 190 -8.26 -44.95 39.23
N ASP A 191 -8.00 -45.79 38.23
CA ASP A 191 -8.07 -47.26 38.34
C ASP A 191 -9.41 -47.78 38.92
N GLY A 192 -10.53 -47.17 38.51
CA GLY A 192 -11.88 -47.55 38.96
C GLY A 192 -12.24 -47.10 40.38
N ARG A 193 -11.34 -46.38 41.08
CA ARG A 193 -11.56 -45.82 42.41
C ARG A 193 -11.70 -44.30 42.35
N THR A 194 -12.61 -43.76 43.15
CA THR A 194 -12.81 -42.31 43.27
C THR A 194 -11.77 -41.74 44.23
N GLU A 195 -10.84 -40.94 43.71
CA GLU A 195 -9.86 -40.17 44.50
C GLU A 195 -10.26 -38.69 44.56
N ARG A 196 -10.05 -38.04 45.72
CA ARG A 196 -10.16 -36.58 45.85
C ARG A 196 -8.83 -35.94 45.47
N ARG A 197 -8.82 -35.11 44.43
CA ARG A 197 -7.65 -34.29 44.07
C ARG A 197 -7.96 -32.82 44.15
N THR A 198 -6.97 -32.04 44.58
CA THR A 198 -7.03 -30.58 44.53
C THR A 198 -6.59 -30.11 43.15
N GLN A 199 -7.38 -29.26 42.53
CA GLN A 199 -7.07 -28.61 41.27
C GLN A 199 -7.13 -27.09 41.45
N GLN A 200 -6.11 -26.40 40.93
CA GLN A 200 -6.13 -24.94 40.80
C GLN A 200 -7.08 -24.58 39.65
N VAL A 201 -8.12 -23.80 39.94
CA VAL A 201 -9.05 -23.28 38.92
C VAL A 201 -8.77 -21.80 38.72
N ARG A 202 -8.43 -21.42 37.49
CA ARG A 202 -8.23 -20.01 37.12
C ARG A 202 -9.58 -19.29 37.09
N LYS A 203 -9.65 -18.16 37.77
CA LYS A 203 -10.77 -17.20 37.72
C LYS A 203 -10.24 -15.82 37.34
N VAL A 204 -11.16 -14.97 36.88
CA VAL A 204 -10.84 -13.59 36.47
C VAL A 204 -11.58 -12.63 37.38
N ARG A 205 -10.86 -11.72 38.01
CA ARG A 205 -11.45 -10.62 38.78
C ARG A 205 -11.51 -9.39 37.89
N TRP A 206 -12.72 -8.89 37.65
CA TRP A 206 -12.95 -7.74 36.78
C TRP A 206 -13.06 -6.44 37.57
N HIS A 207 -12.31 -5.43 37.16
CA HIS A 207 -12.38 -4.06 37.68
C HIS A 207 -12.68 -3.11 36.53
N ARG A 208 -13.61 -2.16 36.75
CA ARG A 208 -13.88 -1.11 35.76
C ARG A 208 -12.69 -0.16 35.68
N VAL A 209 -12.32 0.20 34.46
CA VAL A 209 -11.26 1.17 34.17
C VAL A 209 -11.72 2.11 33.07
N ALA A 210 -11.22 3.33 33.12
CA ALA A 210 -11.39 4.32 32.07
C ALA A 210 -10.08 5.09 31.94
N GLY A 211 -9.76 5.52 30.73
CA GLY A 211 -8.49 6.17 30.45
C GLY A 211 -8.52 6.93 29.14
N ARG A 212 -7.34 7.44 28.77
CA ARG A 212 -7.13 8.15 27.51
C ARG A 212 -5.82 7.70 26.90
N VAL A 213 -5.83 7.44 25.61
CA VAL A 213 -4.62 7.22 24.81
C VAL A 213 -4.55 8.28 23.72
N ALA A 214 -3.35 8.62 23.30
CA ALA A 214 -3.10 9.49 22.17
C ALA A 214 -2.10 8.83 21.24
N ARG A 215 -2.30 8.99 19.93
CA ARG A 215 -1.40 8.42 18.93
C ARG A 215 -1.27 9.38 17.74
N ALA A 216 -0.03 9.57 17.30
CA ALA A 216 0.24 10.11 15.98
C ALA A 216 0.36 8.96 14.99
N PHE A 217 -0.24 9.13 13.83
CA PHE A 217 -0.15 8.29 12.66
C PHE A 217 0.53 9.12 11.57
N ASP A 218 1.55 8.53 10.99
CA ASP A 218 2.40 9.10 9.95
C ASP A 218 2.43 8.06 8.83
N ASP A 219 2.02 8.46 7.62
CA ASP A 219 1.92 7.65 6.42
C ASP A 219 1.09 6.34 6.57
N VAL A 220 -0.18 6.44 6.98
CA VAL A 220 -1.09 5.28 6.92
C VAL A 220 -1.44 4.97 5.46
N LEU A 221 -0.81 3.93 4.93
CA LEU A 221 -0.94 3.51 3.53
C LEU A 221 -2.21 2.71 3.25
N ILE A 222 -3.03 3.23 2.35
CA ILE A 222 -4.19 2.57 1.77
C ILE A 222 -3.96 2.37 0.28
N TYR A 223 -3.92 1.11 -0.17
CA TYR A 223 -3.85 0.80 -1.60
C TYR A 223 -5.07 1.38 -2.30
N ALA A 224 -4.82 2.26 -3.27
CA ALA A 224 -5.85 3.10 -3.86
C ALA A 224 -6.49 2.48 -5.12
N ALA A 225 -6.33 1.18 -5.33
CA ALA A 225 -6.94 0.48 -6.47
C ALA A 225 -7.55 -0.87 -6.09
N ARG A 226 -8.28 -1.47 -7.03
CA ARG A 226 -9.01 -2.75 -6.84
C ARG A 226 -8.46 -3.90 -7.68
N SER A 227 -7.38 -3.69 -8.42
CA SER A 227 -6.81 -4.72 -9.31
C SER A 227 -6.19 -5.90 -8.55
N LEU A 228 -5.70 -5.65 -7.33
CA LEU A 228 -5.11 -6.66 -6.45
C LEU A 228 -6.01 -6.95 -5.23
N PRO A 229 -6.28 -8.23 -4.92
CA PRO A 229 -6.93 -8.63 -3.66
C PRO A 229 -6.18 -8.15 -2.41
N THR A 230 -6.93 -7.68 -1.41
CA THR A 230 -6.39 -7.12 -0.14
C THR A 230 -5.40 -8.04 0.56
N ARG A 231 -5.65 -9.36 0.54
CA ARG A 231 -4.74 -10.35 1.15
C ARG A 231 -3.31 -10.30 0.60
N TYR A 232 -3.13 -9.90 -0.66
CA TYR A 232 -1.82 -9.81 -1.28
C TYR A 232 -1.15 -8.48 -0.96
N THR A 233 -1.90 -7.37 -0.96
CA THR A 233 -1.36 -6.06 -0.61
C THR A 233 -1.02 -5.96 0.88
N ASP A 234 -1.79 -6.62 1.75
CA ASP A 234 -1.48 -6.74 3.18
C ASP A 234 -0.25 -7.60 3.46
N ALA A 235 -0.04 -8.67 2.68
CA ALA A 235 1.14 -9.53 2.82
C ALA A 235 2.45 -8.83 2.44
N LEU A 236 2.39 -7.70 1.75
CA LEU A 236 3.53 -6.86 1.40
C LEU A 236 3.84 -5.79 2.46
N LYS A 237 2.96 -5.59 3.45
CA LYS A 237 3.20 -4.65 4.55
C LYS A 237 4.21 -5.23 5.57
N PRO A 238 4.99 -4.37 6.26
CA PRO A 238 5.06 -2.92 6.09
C PRO A 238 5.88 -2.51 4.85
N TRP A 239 5.48 -1.41 4.21
CA TRP A 239 6.24 -0.82 3.12
C TRP A 239 7.37 0.06 3.68
N ASP A 240 8.54 0.02 3.04
CA ASP A 240 9.65 0.90 3.37
C ASP A 240 9.52 2.22 2.59
N LEU A 241 9.12 3.28 3.30
CA LEU A 241 8.96 4.62 2.74
C LEU A 241 10.25 5.46 2.77
N SER A 242 11.37 4.93 3.25
CA SER A 242 12.64 5.70 3.31
C SER A 242 13.16 6.14 1.94
N ALA A 243 12.76 5.42 0.89
CA ALA A 243 13.08 5.71 -0.50
C ALA A 243 12.06 6.66 -1.18
N LEU A 244 11.03 7.12 -0.48
CA LEU A 244 10.00 8.02 -1.03
C LEU A 244 10.65 9.34 -1.49
N ARG A 245 10.28 9.78 -2.70
CA ARG A 245 10.75 11.01 -3.33
C ARG A 245 9.55 11.81 -3.84
N PRO A 246 9.65 13.14 -3.97
CA PRO A 246 8.64 13.92 -4.68
C PRO A 246 8.38 13.33 -6.06
N TYR A 247 7.11 13.26 -6.42
CA TYR A 247 6.71 12.71 -7.70
C TYR A 247 7.36 13.48 -8.85
N ARG A 248 7.90 12.72 -9.80
CA ARG A 248 8.37 13.21 -11.09
C ARG A 248 8.02 12.17 -12.16
N PRO A 249 7.45 12.57 -13.30
CA PRO A 249 7.12 11.63 -14.37
C PRO A 249 8.36 10.93 -14.96
N ASP A 250 9.57 11.48 -14.76
CA ASP A 250 10.83 10.86 -15.23
C ASP A 250 11.02 9.44 -14.66
N TYR A 251 10.57 9.20 -13.42
CA TYR A 251 10.66 7.88 -12.77
C TYR A 251 9.73 6.83 -13.38
N LEU A 252 8.72 7.26 -14.15
CA LEU A 252 7.79 6.39 -14.86
C LEU A 252 8.28 6.07 -16.27
N SER A 253 9.36 6.70 -16.77
CA SER A 253 9.82 6.43 -18.13
C SER A 253 10.26 4.98 -18.30
N GLY A 254 9.46 4.20 -19.05
CA GLY A 254 9.65 2.77 -19.24
C GLY A 254 9.00 1.86 -18.21
N PHE A 255 8.09 2.39 -17.39
CA PHE A 255 7.24 1.69 -16.45
C PHE A 255 5.78 2.06 -16.67
N GLU A 256 4.88 1.11 -16.38
CA GLU A 256 3.45 1.39 -16.37
C GLU A 256 3.05 1.97 -15.00
N ALA A 257 1.96 2.72 -14.95
CA ALA A 257 1.36 3.17 -13.70
C ALA A 257 -0.14 2.85 -13.67
N GLU A 258 -0.59 2.38 -12.51
CA GLU A 258 -2.00 2.16 -12.23
C GLU A 258 -2.63 3.46 -11.67
N GLY A 259 -3.76 3.84 -12.23
CA GLY A 259 -4.60 4.91 -11.72
C GLY A 259 -5.42 4.45 -10.51
N TYR A 260 -5.69 5.34 -9.58
CA TYR A 260 -6.51 4.99 -8.42
C TYR A 260 -7.97 4.73 -8.83
N THR A 261 -8.56 3.68 -8.27
CA THR A 261 -9.98 3.32 -8.42
C THR A 261 -10.73 3.33 -7.08
N VAL A 262 -10.00 3.52 -5.99
CA VAL A 262 -10.54 3.78 -4.65
C VAL A 262 -10.42 5.28 -4.43
N GLU A 263 -11.56 5.96 -4.42
CA GLU A 263 -11.62 7.40 -4.26
C GLU A 263 -11.15 7.84 -2.87
N LEU A 264 -10.66 9.08 -2.74
CA LEU A 264 -10.09 9.62 -1.50
C LEU A 264 -11.01 9.42 -0.27
N ARG A 265 -12.31 9.64 -0.42
CA ARG A 265 -13.28 9.46 0.68
C ARG A 265 -13.34 8.03 1.20
N GLU A 266 -13.30 7.06 0.30
CA GLU A 266 -13.26 5.65 0.67
C GLU A 266 -11.90 5.28 1.28
N GLY A 267 -10.81 5.76 0.67
CA GLY A 267 -9.46 5.61 1.21
C GLY A 267 -9.35 6.12 2.65
N HIS A 268 -9.88 7.31 2.92
CA HIS A 268 -9.89 7.91 4.25
C HIS A 268 -10.71 7.07 5.26
N TYR A 269 -11.87 6.55 4.84
CA TYR A 269 -12.66 5.65 5.70
C TYR A 269 -11.87 4.38 6.06
N LEU A 270 -11.18 3.77 5.09
CA LEU A 270 -10.33 2.60 5.31
C LEU A 270 -9.15 2.94 6.24
N ALA A 271 -8.50 4.07 6.05
CA ALA A 271 -7.42 4.54 6.93
C ALA A 271 -7.88 4.69 8.39
N ARG A 272 -9.06 5.28 8.62
CA ARG A 272 -9.62 5.40 9.97
C ARG A 272 -9.91 4.04 10.61
N ALA A 273 -10.32 3.05 9.83
CA ALA A 273 -10.52 1.68 10.32
C ALA A 273 -9.18 1.02 10.74
N GLU A 274 -8.13 1.17 9.92
CA GLU A 274 -6.77 0.70 10.26
C GLU A 274 -6.23 1.38 11.53
N MET A 275 -6.36 2.71 11.62
CA MET A 275 -5.99 3.48 12.82
C MET A 275 -6.77 3.01 14.06
N ALA A 276 -8.06 2.71 13.91
CA ALA A 276 -8.90 2.22 15.02
C ALA A 276 -8.42 0.86 15.57
N HIS A 277 -7.87 -0.03 14.73
CA HIS A 277 -7.29 -1.30 15.20
C HIS A 277 -6.04 -1.07 16.05
N VAL A 278 -5.19 -0.11 15.67
CA VAL A 278 -4.01 0.28 16.44
C VAL A 278 -4.42 0.94 17.76
N ILE A 279 -5.35 1.89 17.73
CA ILE A 279 -5.89 2.55 18.93
C ILE A 279 -6.50 1.52 19.89
N ALA A 280 -7.28 0.56 19.39
CA ALA A 280 -7.85 -0.49 20.23
C ALA A 280 -6.76 -1.34 20.90
N SER A 281 -5.63 -1.55 20.24
CA SER A 281 -4.47 -2.25 20.80
C SER A 281 -3.76 -1.42 21.87
N ASP A 282 -3.63 -0.11 21.68
CA ASP A 282 -3.11 0.80 22.70
C ASP A 282 -4.01 0.88 23.93
N VAL A 283 -5.33 0.97 23.73
CA VAL A 283 -6.31 0.94 24.82
C VAL A 283 -6.19 -0.34 25.62
N ARG A 284 -6.09 -1.52 24.98
CA ARG A 284 -5.89 -2.79 25.71
C ARG A 284 -4.58 -2.80 26.49
N ARG A 285 -3.51 -2.23 25.93
CA ARG A 285 -2.21 -2.10 26.61
C ARG A 285 -2.31 -1.17 27.83
N ASP A 286 -3.02 -0.06 27.70
CA ASP A 286 -3.23 0.92 28.78
C ASP A 286 -4.11 0.35 29.91
N ILE A 287 -5.16 -0.40 29.58
CA ILE A 287 -5.99 -1.16 30.55
C ILE A 287 -5.11 -2.13 31.37
N GLY A 288 -4.21 -2.84 30.70
CA GLY A 288 -3.33 -3.84 31.30
C GLY A 288 -4.07 -5.05 31.86
N GLY A 289 -3.48 -5.73 32.85
CA GLY A 289 -4.01 -6.98 33.41
C GLY A 289 -3.82 -8.19 32.49
N ASP A 290 -4.41 -9.32 32.86
CA ASP A 290 -4.30 -10.59 32.12
C ASP A 290 -5.34 -10.72 31.01
N GLU A 291 -6.53 -10.12 31.19
CA GLU A 291 -7.56 -10.01 30.16
C GLU A 291 -8.14 -8.60 30.11
N GLN A 292 -8.58 -8.17 28.92
CA GLN A 292 -9.17 -6.85 28.71
C GLN A 292 -10.53 -6.97 28.02
N ARG A 293 -11.49 -6.18 28.48
CA ARG A 293 -12.74 -5.90 27.74
C ARG A 293 -12.81 -4.41 27.49
N VAL A 294 -13.02 -4.05 26.23
CA VAL A 294 -13.19 -2.65 25.84
C VAL A 294 -14.67 -2.47 25.50
N ASP A 295 -15.36 -1.63 26.27
CA ASP A 295 -16.79 -1.39 26.08
C ASP A 295 -17.03 -0.26 25.08
N ARG A 296 -16.20 0.79 25.14
CA ARG A 296 -16.28 1.95 24.24
C ARG A 296 -14.92 2.60 24.05
N ILE A 297 -14.68 3.09 22.84
CA ILE A 297 -13.60 4.01 22.50
C ILE A 297 -14.22 5.17 21.71
N ASP A 298 -14.07 6.39 22.20
CA ASP A 298 -14.44 7.62 21.49
C ASP A 298 -13.15 8.29 21.02
N THR A 299 -12.97 8.44 19.71
CA THR A 299 -11.73 8.98 19.13
C THR A 299 -12.00 10.25 18.34
N ASP A 300 -11.28 11.30 18.72
CA ASP A 300 -11.16 12.52 17.95
C ASP A 300 -9.93 12.42 17.04
N PHE A 301 -10.11 12.75 15.76
CA PHE A 301 -9.07 12.81 14.74
C PHE A 301 -8.82 14.28 14.40
N SER A 302 -7.55 14.65 14.23
CA SER A 302 -7.10 15.96 13.73
C SER A 302 -5.96 15.80 12.76
#